data_AF-A0A975L7I3-F1
#
_entry.id   AF-A0A975L7I3-F1
#
_cell.length_a   1.000
_cell.length_b   1.000
_cell.length_c   1.000
_cell.angle_alpha   90.00
_cell.angle_beta   90.00
_cell.angle_gamma   90.00
#
_symmetry.space_group_name_H-M   'P 1'
#
loop_
_entity.id
_entity.type
_entity.pdbx_description
1 polymer ?
#
loop_
_entity_poly.entity_id
_entity_poly.type
_entity_poly.pdbx_seq_one_letter_code
_entity_poly.pdbx_strand_id
1 'polypeptide(L)'
;MWNQLAPDMEKTGVLTPWDVDALAVFCDAVINHRRASEEVNKHGLLVQGAKGNLVRNPAVQVARDYADLMVRFGSRFGLSPSDRAGLKVERGATTMTDSSADADMVEFSDPQVCGWSHRGHSCEETGDHFCEPRADHAEDFFARVLVHTKGRYARKPFILTSWQRDEIVRPLFGEATWNPEIGEYVRRYRIAWIELGRKNGKSEILAGIMLYLLVADGEESAELYGAARDRDQAALVFDVAAQMVRLSPKLSKRVQVKDANKRLVYKRTNSYYQVIAADAQGALGSNPHGVAADEILAWRNRSMWDALRTGMGSEARTQPLMVAATTAGDNPNSFAANMHNEMERIQDDPSRAPHIFTFLRNTPQDADPWDEKHWKHANPALGDFLSLKSMREEALEARNDPTAEKAFRQFRLNQWVRAATRWMPMPLYVASAGSCGPHPTKGAPRCSGAQPTAAWTCPRSSTSLPGASCSNRRNPAHPSM
;
A
#
# COMPACT_ATOMS: atom_id res chain seq x y z
N MET A 1 7.12 -27.77 30.06
CA MET A 1 6.66 -27.32 28.72
C MET A 1 7.45 -27.99 27.61
N TRP A 2 8.78 -27.86 27.54
CA TRP A 2 9.61 -28.60 26.57
C TRP A 2 9.32 -30.11 26.55
N ASN A 3 9.48 -30.78 27.70
CA ASN A 3 9.23 -32.23 27.85
C ASN A 3 7.76 -32.66 27.61
N GLN A 4 6.83 -31.72 27.48
CA GLN A 4 5.41 -32.00 27.26
C GLN A 4 5.00 -31.73 25.81
N LEU A 5 5.54 -30.70 25.17
CA LEU A 5 5.16 -30.30 23.80
C LEU A 5 6.09 -30.89 22.74
N ALA A 6 7.39 -31.00 23.03
CA ALA A 6 8.37 -31.46 22.05
C ALA A 6 8.09 -32.89 21.54
N PRO A 7 7.76 -33.90 22.38
CA PRO A 7 7.50 -35.25 21.89
C PRO A 7 6.31 -35.36 20.93
N ASP A 8 5.23 -34.60 21.20
CA ASP A 8 4.05 -34.58 20.33
C ASP A 8 4.30 -33.81 19.03
N MET A 9 5.09 -32.74 19.08
CA MET A 9 5.46 -31.94 17.90
C MET A 9 6.45 -32.66 16.99
N GLU A 10 7.38 -33.45 17.54
CA GLU A 10 8.27 -34.33 16.76
C GLU A 10 7.46 -35.45 16.08
N LYS A 11 6.54 -36.09 16.81
CA LYS A 11 5.69 -37.17 16.28
C LYS A 11 4.74 -36.68 15.17
N THR A 12 4.35 -35.41 15.20
CA THR A 12 3.49 -34.79 14.19
C THR A 12 4.27 -34.08 13.07
N GLY A 13 5.60 -34.13 13.08
CA GLY A 13 6.44 -33.49 12.06
C GLY A 13 6.42 -31.95 12.10
N VAL A 14 5.88 -31.35 13.17
CA VAL A 14 5.80 -29.90 13.35
C VAL A 14 7.11 -29.33 13.91
N LEU A 15 7.87 -30.13 14.67
CA LEU A 15 9.19 -29.76 15.18
C LEU A 15 10.29 -30.51 14.40
N THR A 16 11.13 -29.77 13.68
CA THR A 16 12.32 -30.32 13.00
C THR A 16 13.61 -29.99 13.77
N PRO A 17 14.75 -30.65 13.46
CA PRO A 17 16.03 -30.29 14.07
C PRO A 17 16.45 -28.82 13.88
N TRP A 18 15.89 -28.13 12.88
CA TRP A 18 16.16 -26.72 12.60
C TRP A 18 15.34 -25.76 13.48
N ASP A 19 14.29 -26.25 14.14
CA ASP A 19 13.34 -25.43 14.91
C ASP A 19 13.59 -25.47 16.43
N VAL A 20 14.59 -26.23 16.87
CA VAL A 20 14.97 -26.45 18.27
C VAL A 20 15.23 -25.13 19.00
N ASP A 21 16.00 -24.22 18.38
CA ASP A 21 16.30 -22.90 18.96
C ASP A 21 15.05 -22.03 19.07
N ALA A 22 14.14 -22.10 18.10
CA ALA A 22 12.90 -21.35 18.11
C ALA A 22 11.95 -21.84 19.22
N LEU A 23 11.90 -23.15 19.47
CA LEU A 23 11.13 -23.73 20.57
C LEU A 23 11.77 -23.37 21.93
N ALA A 24 13.09 -23.26 22.00
CA ALA A 24 13.80 -22.90 23.23
C ALA A 24 13.50 -21.45 23.62
N VAL A 25 13.53 -20.53 22.64
CA VAL A 25 13.13 -19.12 22.82
C VAL A 25 11.66 -19.01 23.24
N PHE A 26 10.77 -19.80 22.65
CA PHE A 26 9.37 -19.84 23.07
C PHE A 26 9.23 -20.31 24.52
N CYS A 27 9.95 -21.36 24.91
CA CYS A 27 9.93 -21.87 26.29
C CYS A 27 10.44 -20.85 27.30
N ASP A 28 11.52 -20.14 26.98
CA ASP A 28 12.06 -19.08 27.84
C ASP A 28 11.07 -17.91 27.96
N ALA A 29 10.45 -17.50 26.84
CA ALA A 29 9.43 -16.45 26.84
C ALA A 29 8.23 -16.79 27.75
N VAL A 30 7.75 -18.04 27.74
CA VAL A 30 6.66 -18.48 28.63
C VAL A 30 7.06 -18.41 30.11
N ILE A 31 8.28 -18.83 30.45
CA ILE A 31 8.77 -18.80 31.84
C ILE A 31 8.89 -17.35 32.32
N ASN A 32 9.48 -16.49 31.50
CA ASN A 32 9.69 -15.09 31.87
C ASN A 32 8.39 -14.29 31.91
N HIS A 33 7.42 -14.60 31.05
CA HIS A 33 6.07 -14.04 31.13
C HIS A 33 5.36 -14.43 32.44
N ARG A 34 5.46 -15.69 32.87
CA ARG A 34 4.87 -16.15 34.14
C ARG A 34 5.52 -15.46 35.34
N ARG A 35 6.85 -15.40 35.39
CA ARG A 35 7.60 -14.70 36.45
C ARG A 35 7.21 -13.22 36.53
N ALA A 36 7.14 -12.54 35.39
CA ALA A 36 6.73 -11.14 35.34
C ALA A 36 5.26 -10.95 35.77
N SER A 37 4.37 -11.87 35.39
CA SER A 37 2.96 -11.84 35.81
C SER A 37 2.77 -12.09 37.30
N GLU A 38 3.55 -12.99 37.90
CA GLU A 38 3.58 -13.21 39.35
C GLU A 38 4.04 -11.95 40.11
N GLU A 39 5.04 -11.25 39.57
CA GLU A 39 5.54 -10.00 40.16
C GLU A 39 4.49 -8.87 40.09
N VAL A 40 3.75 -8.79 38.98
CA VAL A 40 2.61 -7.88 38.84
C VAL A 40 1.49 -8.24 39.81
N ASN A 41 1.21 -9.53 40.02
CA ASN A 41 0.18 -9.97 40.96
C ASN A 41 0.56 -9.70 42.43
N LYS A 42 1.85 -9.80 42.78
CA LYS A 42 2.35 -9.53 44.14
C LYS A 42 2.38 -8.05 44.48
N HIS A 43 2.80 -7.21 43.54
CA HIS A 43 3.06 -5.79 43.79
C HIS A 43 2.04 -4.83 43.17
N GLY A 44 1.07 -5.36 42.43
CA GLY A 44 0.06 -4.57 41.74
C GLY A 44 0.60 -3.87 40.47
N LEU A 45 -0.32 -3.20 39.77
CA LEU A 45 -0.03 -2.48 38.52
C LEU A 45 0.80 -1.19 38.75
N LEU A 46 0.75 -0.64 39.96
CA LEU A 46 1.44 0.58 40.38
C LEU A 46 2.29 0.26 41.60
N VAL A 47 3.58 0.63 41.53
CA VAL A 47 4.56 0.47 42.59
C VAL A 47 5.08 1.84 43.03
N GLN A 48 5.51 1.95 44.27
CA GLN A 48 6.06 3.21 44.78
C GLN A 48 7.46 3.42 44.21
N GLY A 49 7.64 4.48 43.41
CA GLY A 49 8.93 4.87 42.87
C GLY A 49 9.83 5.48 43.96
N ALA A 50 11.13 5.60 43.67
CA ALA A 50 12.16 6.06 44.62
C ALA A 50 11.91 7.47 45.23
N LYS A 51 10.98 8.26 44.69
CA LYS A 51 10.59 9.59 45.18
C LYS A 51 9.22 9.61 45.89
N GLY A 52 8.65 8.44 46.20
CA GLY A 52 7.35 8.31 46.89
C GLY A 52 6.11 8.35 45.98
N ASN A 53 6.27 8.67 44.69
CA ASN A 53 5.18 8.70 43.71
C ASN A 53 4.83 7.30 43.19
N LEU A 54 3.56 7.05 42.87
CA LEU A 54 3.12 5.82 42.22
C LEU A 54 3.55 5.81 40.75
N VAL A 55 4.34 4.83 40.36
CA VAL A 55 4.84 4.62 39.00
C VAL A 55 4.39 3.24 38.52
N ARG A 56 4.15 3.10 37.22
CA ARG A 56 3.78 1.80 36.61
C ARG A 56 4.86 0.76 36.91
N ASN A 57 4.42 -0.42 37.39
CA ASN A 57 5.32 -1.53 37.66
C ASN A 57 6.08 -1.95 36.39
N PRO A 58 7.43 -1.91 36.37
CA PRO A 58 8.23 -2.33 35.21
C PRO A 58 7.94 -3.76 34.76
N ALA A 59 7.54 -4.64 35.69
CA ALA A 59 7.16 -6.02 35.37
C ALA A 59 5.96 -6.10 34.42
N VAL A 60 5.11 -5.07 34.35
CA VAL A 60 3.99 -5.00 33.39
C VAL A 60 4.51 -4.87 31.96
N GLN A 61 5.58 -4.10 31.75
CA GLN A 61 6.18 -3.95 30.43
C GLN A 61 6.89 -5.24 30.03
N VAL A 62 7.65 -5.83 30.96
CA VAL A 62 8.32 -7.12 30.74
C VAL A 62 7.32 -8.23 30.42
N ALA A 63 6.20 -8.32 31.14
CA ALA A 63 5.14 -9.29 30.88
C ALA A 63 4.53 -9.13 29.48
N ARG A 64 4.33 -7.88 29.03
CA ARG A 64 3.83 -7.58 27.69
C ARG A 64 4.83 -7.99 26.60
N ASP A 65 6.10 -7.62 26.77
CA ASP A 65 7.14 -7.89 25.78
C ASP A 65 7.34 -9.41 25.57
N TYR A 66 7.29 -10.19 26.65
CA TYR A 66 7.33 -11.65 26.55
C TYR A 66 6.03 -12.28 26.01
N ALA A 67 4.86 -11.67 26.26
CA ALA A 67 3.61 -12.12 25.63
C ALA A 67 3.65 -11.95 24.11
N ASP A 68 4.22 -10.85 23.61
CA ASP A 68 4.40 -10.61 22.18
C ASP A 68 5.38 -11.63 21.56
N LEU A 69 6.46 -11.97 22.27
CA LEU A 69 7.38 -13.04 21.85
C LEU A 69 6.72 -14.43 21.82
N MET A 70 5.87 -14.73 22.80
CA MET A 70 5.10 -15.98 22.83
C MET A 70 4.18 -16.11 21.62
N VAL A 71 3.47 -15.04 21.22
CA VAL A 71 2.61 -15.07 20.03
C VAL A 71 3.43 -15.25 18.75
N ARG A 72 4.54 -14.52 18.62
CA ARG A 72 5.42 -14.60 17.43
C ARG A 72 6.00 -15.99 17.22
N PHE A 73 6.58 -16.60 18.25
CA PHE A 73 7.17 -17.93 18.12
C PHE A 73 6.13 -19.05 18.21
N GLY A 74 5.06 -18.88 18.99
CA GLY A 74 3.98 -19.87 19.09
C GLY A 74 3.21 -20.09 17.79
N SER A 75 3.09 -19.04 16.95
CA SER A 75 2.48 -19.16 15.63
C SER A 75 3.21 -20.13 14.70
N ARG A 76 4.55 -20.23 14.82
CA ARG A 76 5.37 -21.15 14.01
C ARG A 76 5.08 -22.61 14.31
N PHE A 77 4.59 -22.92 15.52
CA PHE A 77 4.34 -24.28 15.98
C PHE A 77 2.85 -24.66 16.00
N GLY A 78 1.97 -23.84 15.40
CA GLY A 78 0.54 -24.18 15.33
C GLY A 78 -0.17 -24.14 16.68
N LEU A 79 0.28 -23.29 17.61
CA LEU A 79 -0.27 -23.27 18.97
C LEU A 79 -1.63 -22.55 19.09
N SER A 80 -2.10 -21.89 18.03
CA SER A 80 -3.49 -21.43 17.90
C SER A 80 -4.27 -22.24 16.84
N PRO A 81 -5.61 -22.34 16.96
CA PRO A 81 -6.44 -23.00 15.94
C PRO A 81 -6.24 -22.43 14.52
N SER A 82 -5.97 -21.13 14.40
CA SER A 82 -5.72 -20.45 13.13
C SER A 82 -4.34 -20.79 12.54
N ASP A 83 -3.32 -20.97 13.38
CA ASP A 83 -1.97 -21.33 12.93
C ASP A 83 -1.91 -22.79 12.44
N ARG A 84 -2.77 -23.67 12.96
CA ARG A 84 -2.88 -25.07 12.53
C ARG A 84 -3.41 -25.25 11.11
N ALA A 85 -4.12 -24.25 10.57
CA ALA A 85 -4.64 -24.29 9.20
C ALA A 85 -3.54 -24.19 8.13
N GLY A 86 -2.34 -23.69 8.51
CA GLY A 86 -1.19 -23.53 7.59
C GLY A 86 -0.12 -24.63 7.66
N LEU A 87 -0.20 -25.56 8.63
CA LEU A 87 0.79 -26.61 8.82
C LEU A 87 0.41 -27.87 8.01
N LYS A 88 1.11 -28.12 6.89
CA LYS A 88 1.01 -29.39 6.17
C LYS A 88 1.73 -30.49 6.97
N VAL A 89 0.98 -31.21 7.80
CA VAL A 89 1.47 -32.41 8.48
C VAL A 89 1.46 -33.56 7.48
N GLU A 90 2.63 -33.99 7.00
CA GLU A 90 2.76 -35.23 6.23
C GLU A 90 2.50 -36.43 7.15
N ARG A 91 1.29 -36.98 7.11
CA ARG A 91 1.01 -38.30 7.72
C ARG A 91 1.49 -39.38 6.78
N GLY A 92 2.53 -40.10 7.20
CA GLY A 92 3.04 -41.29 6.53
C GLY A 92 1.92 -42.29 6.22
N ALA A 93 1.92 -42.75 4.98
CA ALA A 93 0.96 -43.69 4.43
C ALA A 93 1.05 -45.05 5.15
N THR A 94 -0.07 -45.50 5.71
CA THR A 94 -0.29 -46.92 6.00
C THR A 94 -1.56 -47.34 5.29
N THR A 95 -1.39 -48.17 4.28
CA THR A 95 -2.44 -48.85 3.53
C THR A 95 -3.29 -49.70 4.47
N MET A 96 -4.56 -49.34 4.61
CA MET A 96 -5.63 -50.22 5.08
C MET A 96 -6.81 -50.01 4.15
N THR A 97 -7.14 -51.06 3.40
CA THR A 97 -8.38 -51.19 2.66
C THR A 97 -9.52 -51.20 3.66
N ASP A 98 -10.41 -50.22 3.62
CA ASP A 98 -11.75 -50.42 4.15
C ASP A 98 -12.79 -49.68 3.31
N SER A 99 -13.86 -50.42 3.08
CA SER A 99 -14.99 -50.13 2.22
C SER A 99 -15.87 -49.00 2.75
N SER A 100 -16.56 -48.34 1.81
CA SER A 100 -17.70 -47.44 1.99
C SER A 100 -17.47 -46.21 2.86
N ALA A 101 -17.02 -45.14 2.21
CA ALA A 101 -17.44 -43.79 2.56
C ALA A 101 -17.86 -43.13 1.25
N ASP A 102 -19.17 -42.97 1.06
CA ASP A 102 -19.73 -42.03 0.10
C ASP A 102 -19.23 -40.63 0.52
N ALA A 103 -18.09 -40.24 -0.04
CA ALA A 103 -17.70 -38.85 -0.07
C ALA A 103 -18.64 -38.20 -1.09
N ASP A 104 -19.55 -37.37 -0.60
CA ASP A 104 -20.32 -36.45 -1.43
C ASP A 104 -19.32 -35.65 -2.29
N MET A 105 -19.06 -36.13 -3.50
CA MET A 105 -18.38 -35.36 -4.53
C MET A 105 -19.32 -34.23 -4.87
N VAL A 106 -18.99 -33.02 -4.41
CA VAL A 106 -19.63 -31.80 -4.91
C VAL A 106 -19.33 -31.75 -6.40
N GLU A 107 -20.32 -32.09 -7.22
CA GLU A 107 -20.24 -31.97 -8.68
C GLU A 107 -20.10 -30.47 -9.02
N PHE A 108 -18.87 -30.03 -9.25
CA PHE A 108 -18.62 -28.68 -9.74
C PHE A 108 -19.06 -28.61 -11.21
N SER A 109 -19.91 -27.63 -11.51
CA SER A 109 -20.40 -27.44 -12.87
C SER A 109 -19.27 -27.08 -13.84
N ASP A 110 -19.24 -27.76 -15.00
CA ASP A 110 -18.33 -27.42 -16.08
C ASP A 110 -18.56 -25.98 -16.55
N PRO A 111 -17.50 -25.23 -16.94
CA PRO A 111 -17.63 -23.86 -17.41
C PRO A 111 -18.59 -23.76 -18.59
N GLN A 112 -19.74 -23.10 -18.37
CA GLN A 112 -20.71 -22.85 -19.42
C GLN A 112 -20.26 -21.69 -20.31
N VAL A 113 -20.98 -21.43 -21.41
CA VAL A 113 -20.78 -20.22 -22.22
C VAL A 113 -21.12 -18.98 -21.37
N CYS A 114 -20.31 -17.91 -21.51
CA CYS A 114 -20.48 -16.70 -20.70
C CYS A 114 -21.89 -16.09 -20.79
N GLY A 115 -22.42 -15.96 -22.00
CA GLY A 115 -23.80 -15.50 -22.24
C GLY A 115 -24.09 -14.05 -21.84
N TRP A 116 -23.13 -13.33 -21.25
CA TRP A 116 -23.30 -11.95 -20.82
C TRP A 116 -23.48 -11.05 -22.05
N SER A 117 -24.50 -10.20 -22.03
CA SER A 117 -24.89 -9.41 -23.21
C SER A 117 -25.08 -7.93 -22.90
N HIS A 118 -24.69 -7.09 -23.86
CA HIS A 118 -24.92 -5.66 -23.82
C HIS A 118 -25.04 -5.11 -25.24
N ARG A 119 -26.08 -4.30 -25.46
CA ARG A 119 -26.40 -3.67 -26.76
C ARG A 119 -26.50 -4.63 -27.95
N GLY A 120 -26.96 -5.85 -27.72
CA GLY A 120 -27.14 -6.85 -28.77
C GLY A 120 -25.86 -7.60 -29.14
N HIS A 121 -24.76 -7.37 -28.41
CA HIS A 121 -23.57 -8.23 -28.44
C HIS A 121 -23.59 -9.15 -27.23
N SER A 122 -23.43 -10.45 -27.47
CA SER A 122 -23.39 -11.48 -26.42
C SER A 122 -22.03 -12.16 -26.43
N CYS A 123 -21.51 -12.47 -25.25
CA CYS A 123 -20.25 -13.20 -25.11
C CYS A 123 -20.48 -14.69 -25.33
N GLU A 124 -19.74 -15.29 -26.27
CA GLU A 124 -19.82 -16.72 -26.62
C GLU A 124 -18.62 -17.53 -26.06
N GLU A 125 -17.72 -16.88 -25.32
CA GLU A 125 -16.51 -17.50 -24.77
C GLU A 125 -16.80 -18.41 -23.57
N THR A 126 -15.90 -19.35 -23.34
CA THR A 126 -15.91 -20.30 -22.20
C THR A 126 -14.57 -20.30 -21.47
N GLY A 127 -14.56 -20.54 -20.16
CA GLY A 127 -13.35 -20.50 -19.33
C GLY A 127 -12.91 -19.07 -19.01
N ASP A 128 -11.69 -18.87 -18.52
CA ASP A 128 -11.17 -17.53 -18.25
C ASP A 128 -10.97 -16.75 -19.56
N HIS A 129 -11.61 -15.58 -19.68
CA HIS A 129 -11.59 -14.79 -20.91
C HIS A 129 -11.82 -13.30 -20.67
N PHE A 130 -11.54 -12.50 -21.69
CA PHE A 130 -11.93 -11.10 -21.75
C PHE A 130 -13.33 -10.98 -22.36
N CYS A 131 -14.33 -10.67 -21.53
CA CYS A 131 -15.71 -10.48 -21.96
C CYS A 131 -15.92 -9.05 -22.51
N GLU A 132 -15.88 -8.91 -23.84
CA GLU A 132 -16.07 -7.61 -24.52
C GLU A 132 -17.36 -6.90 -24.10
N PRO A 133 -18.53 -7.56 -24.07
CA PRO A 133 -19.76 -6.86 -23.70
C PRO A 133 -19.72 -6.31 -22.25
N ARG A 134 -19.10 -7.02 -21.30
CA ARG A 134 -18.93 -6.53 -19.91
C ARG A 134 -18.07 -5.29 -19.86
N ALA A 135 -16.96 -5.31 -20.60
CA ALA A 135 -16.06 -4.16 -20.72
C ALA A 135 -16.77 -2.95 -21.35
N ASP A 136 -17.54 -3.17 -22.42
CA ASP A 136 -18.32 -2.13 -23.10
C ASP A 136 -19.39 -1.52 -22.18
N HIS A 137 -20.03 -2.33 -21.35
CA HIS A 137 -21.02 -1.84 -20.38
C HIS A 137 -20.39 -0.95 -19.31
N ALA A 138 -19.22 -1.32 -18.80
CA ALA A 138 -18.46 -0.46 -17.90
C ALA A 138 -18.07 0.85 -18.59
N GLU A 139 -17.47 0.80 -19.78
CA GLU A 139 -17.09 2.00 -20.54
C GLU A 139 -18.29 2.92 -20.81
N ASP A 140 -19.40 2.34 -21.27
CA ASP A 140 -20.62 3.07 -21.57
C ASP A 140 -21.25 3.72 -20.34
N PHE A 141 -21.10 3.10 -19.17
CA PHE A 141 -21.53 3.71 -17.92
C PHE A 141 -20.77 5.01 -17.66
N PHE A 142 -19.44 5.02 -17.82
CA PHE A 142 -18.66 6.26 -17.70
C PHE A 142 -19.12 7.29 -18.72
N ALA A 143 -19.19 6.92 -20.00
CA ALA A 143 -19.48 7.85 -21.08
C ALA A 143 -20.93 8.38 -21.08
N ARG A 144 -21.91 7.58 -20.66
CA ARG A 144 -23.35 7.90 -20.81
C ARG A 144 -24.09 8.16 -19.52
N VAL A 145 -23.48 7.89 -18.37
CA VAL A 145 -24.10 8.08 -17.05
C VAL A 145 -23.33 9.08 -16.22
N LEU A 146 -21.99 9.03 -16.24
CA LEU A 146 -21.15 9.93 -15.46
C LEU A 146 -20.90 11.25 -16.20
N VAL A 147 -20.61 12.28 -15.41
CA VAL A 147 -20.34 13.64 -15.88
C VAL A 147 -19.16 14.24 -15.13
N HIS A 148 -18.34 15.03 -15.80
CA HIS A 148 -17.24 15.73 -15.14
C HIS A 148 -17.77 16.79 -14.17
N THR A 149 -17.08 16.92 -13.03
CA THR A 149 -17.53 17.73 -11.90
C THR A 149 -16.86 19.10 -11.81
N LYS A 150 -15.64 19.26 -12.35
CA LYS A 150 -14.78 20.42 -12.12
C LYS A 150 -14.18 20.97 -13.43
N GLY A 151 -13.79 22.25 -13.37
CA GLY A 151 -12.99 22.92 -14.41
C GLY A 151 -13.71 23.09 -15.75
N ARG A 152 -12.91 23.20 -16.82
CA ARG A 152 -13.38 23.42 -18.21
C ARG A 152 -14.32 22.34 -18.76
N TYR A 153 -14.40 21.20 -18.08
CA TYR A 153 -15.18 20.04 -18.49
C TYR A 153 -16.47 19.84 -17.67
N ALA A 154 -16.74 20.69 -16.67
CA ALA A 154 -17.91 20.53 -15.81
C ALA A 154 -19.21 20.35 -16.64
N ARG A 155 -20.05 19.40 -16.22
CA ARG A 155 -21.31 18.99 -16.89
C ARG A 155 -21.17 18.32 -18.26
N LYS A 156 -19.96 18.12 -18.77
CA LYS A 156 -19.75 17.30 -19.97
C LYS A 156 -19.75 15.81 -19.59
N PRO A 157 -20.13 14.91 -20.52
CA PRO A 157 -20.01 13.47 -20.32
C PRO A 157 -18.60 13.07 -19.91
N PHE A 158 -18.47 12.09 -19.00
CA PHE A 158 -17.17 11.57 -18.58
C PHE A 158 -16.64 10.59 -19.63
N ILE A 159 -15.98 11.11 -20.66
CA ILE A 159 -15.36 10.27 -21.68
C ILE A 159 -13.98 9.85 -21.18
N LEU A 160 -13.79 8.54 -21.00
CA LEU A 160 -12.51 7.98 -20.62
C LEU A 160 -11.48 8.26 -21.72
N THR A 161 -10.29 8.68 -21.29
CA THR A 161 -9.13 8.71 -22.19
C THR A 161 -8.71 7.29 -22.57
N SER A 162 -7.94 7.13 -23.65
CA SER A 162 -7.55 5.81 -24.15
C SER A 162 -6.91 4.94 -23.08
N TRP A 163 -5.99 5.48 -22.28
CA TRP A 163 -5.32 4.73 -21.22
C TRP A 163 -6.26 4.39 -20.06
N GLN A 164 -7.17 5.31 -19.67
CA GLN A 164 -8.15 5.01 -18.61
C GLN A 164 -9.13 3.92 -19.05
N ARG A 165 -9.51 3.93 -20.33
CA ARG A 165 -10.42 2.96 -20.93
C ARG A 165 -9.72 1.61 -21.10
N ASP A 166 -8.64 1.57 -21.88
CA ASP A 166 -8.03 0.34 -22.40
C ASP A 166 -7.12 -0.34 -21.37
N GLU A 167 -6.53 0.43 -20.45
CA GLU A 167 -5.55 -0.10 -19.51
C GLU A 167 -6.07 -0.21 -18.07
N ILE A 168 -7.23 0.38 -17.75
CA ILE A 168 -7.82 0.30 -16.40
C ILE A 168 -9.25 -0.23 -16.46
N VAL A 169 -10.21 0.53 -16.99
CA VAL A 169 -11.64 0.23 -16.86
C VAL A 169 -12.02 -1.04 -17.60
N ARG A 170 -11.63 -1.19 -18.87
CA ARG A 170 -11.98 -2.36 -19.67
C ARG A 170 -11.34 -3.64 -19.10
N PRO A 171 -10.03 -3.71 -18.79
CA PRO A 171 -9.46 -4.90 -18.15
C PRO A 171 -10.10 -5.23 -16.80
N LEU A 172 -10.35 -4.21 -15.97
CA LEU A 172 -10.88 -4.40 -14.62
C LEU A 172 -12.27 -5.03 -14.60
N PHE A 173 -13.13 -4.69 -15.56
CA PHE A 173 -14.51 -5.20 -15.63
C PHE A 173 -14.75 -6.25 -16.73
N GLY A 174 -13.83 -6.36 -17.69
CA GLY A 174 -13.92 -7.29 -18.82
C GLY A 174 -13.33 -8.67 -18.54
N GLU A 175 -12.24 -8.75 -17.77
CA GLU A 175 -11.63 -10.04 -17.40
C GLU A 175 -12.59 -10.83 -16.50
N ALA A 176 -13.13 -11.91 -17.04
CA ALA A 176 -14.12 -12.78 -16.41
C ALA A 176 -13.52 -14.16 -16.14
N THR A 177 -13.90 -14.74 -15.01
CA THR A 177 -13.50 -16.09 -14.59
C THR A 177 -14.73 -16.87 -14.15
N TRP A 178 -14.73 -18.18 -14.41
CA TRP A 178 -15.83 -19.05 -14.00
C TRP A 178 -15.75 -19.33 -12.50
N ASN A 179 -16.83 -19.06 -11.77
CA ASN A 179 -16.95 -19.51 -10.39
C ASN A 179 -17.82 -20.79 -10.35
N PRO A 180 -17.21 -21.96 -10.13
CA PRO A 180 -17.91 -23.24 -10.18
C PRO A 180 -18.87 -23.47 -9.00
N GLU A 181 -18.70 -22.74 -7.89
CA GLU A 181 -19.56 -22.85 -6.70
C GLU A 181 -20.93 -22.23 -6.93
N ILE A 182 -20.98 -21.12 -7.68
CA ILE A 182 -22.23 -20.41 -8.02
C ILE A 182 -22.73 -20.73 -9.43
N GLY A 183 -21.88 -21.31 -10.30
CA GLY A 183 -22.22 -21.62 -11.68
C GLY A 183 -22.37 -20.39 -12.57
N GLU A 184 -21.59 -19.33 -12.31
CA GLU A 184 -21.66 -18.07 -13.06
C GLU A 184 -20.27 -17.47 -13.30
N TYR A 185 -20.16 -16.64 -14.34
CA TYR A 185 -18.96 -15.84 -14.58
C TYR A 185 -18.91 -14.62 -13.68
N VAL A 186 -17.81 -14.47 -12.94
CA VAL A 186 -17.54 -13.32 -12.07
C VAL A 186 -16.35 -12.54 -12.58
N ARG A 187 -16.19 -11.31 -12.10
CA ARG A 187 -14.98 -10.53 -12.33
C ARG A 187 -13.76 -11.27 -11.79
N ARG A 188 -12.70 -11.38 -12.61
CA ARG A 188 -11.43 -11.99 -12.22
C ARG A 188 -10.76 -11.23 -11.06
N TYR A 189 -10.69 -9.91 -11.18
CA TYR A 189 -9.99 -9.07 -10.23
C TYR A 189 -10.88 -8.65 -9.06
N ARG A 190 -10.45 -9.00 -7.84
CA ARG A 190 -11.08 -8.58 -6.57
C ARG A 190 -10.35 -7.43 -5.90
N ILE A 191 -9.09 -7.20 -6.28
CA ILE A 191 -8.28 -6.07 -5.82
C ILE A 191 -7.68 -5.40 -7.04
N ALA A 192 -7.76 -4.09 -7.12
CA ALA A 192 -7.11 -3.27 -8.13
C ALA A 192 -6.18 -2.27 -7.45
N TRP A 193 -4.92 -2.24 -7.85
CA TRP A 193 -3.90 -1.36 -7.32
C TRP A 193 -3.39 -0.42 -8.40
N ILE A 194 -3.64 0.88 -8.24
CA ILE A 194 -3.38 1.93 -9.23
C ILE A 194 -2.34 2.91 -8.68
N GLU A 195 -1.14 2.92 -9.25
CA GLU A 195 -0.08 3.89 -8.93
C GLU A 195 0.17 4.85 -10.09
N LEU A 196 -0.11 6.12 -9.85
CA LEU A 196 0.08 7.19 -10.83
C LEU A 196 0.63 8.44 -10.16
N GLY A 197 1.26 9.32 -10.93
CA GLY A 197 1.63 10.67 -10.48
C GLY A 197 0.40 11.49 -10.02
N ARG A 198 0.65 12.58 -9.30
CA ARG A 198 -0.42 13.52 -8.88
C ARG A 198 -1.02 14.24 -10.09
N LYS A 199 -2.31 14.59 -9.99
CA LYS A 199 -3.10 15.28 -11.02
C LYS A 199 -3.42 14.47 -12.29
N ASN A 200 -3.26 13.14 -12.27
CA ASN A 200 -3.70 12.24 -13.36
C ASN A 200 -5.18 11.80 -13.27
N GLY A 201 -5.99 12.42 -12.41
CA GLY A 201 -7.43 12.13 -12.31
C GLY A 201 -7.80 10.83 -11.57
N LYS A 202 -6.95 10.37 -10.63
CA LYS A 202 -7.18 9.14 -9.86
C LYS A 202 -8.51 9.16 -9.10
N SER A 203 -8.79 10.24 -8.35
CA SER A 203 -10.00 10.35 -7.52
C SER A 203 -11.27 10.36 -8.36
N GLU A 204 -11.24 10.95 -9.57
CA GLU A 204 -12.34 10.91 -10.52
C GLU A 204 -12.63 9.50 -11.05
N ILE A 205 -11.59 8.73 -11.39
CA ILE A 205 -11.74 7.32 -11.82
C ILE A 205 -12.29 6.48 -10.65
N LEU A 206 -11.73 6.62 -9.46
CA LEU A 206 -12.21 5.93 -8.25
C LEU A 206 -13.70 6.22 -8.01
N ALA A 207 -14.10 7.49 -8.05
CA ALA A 207 -15.50 7.87 -7.90
C ALA A 207 -16.40 7.22 -8.95
N GLY A 208 -15.94 7.16 -10.20
CA GLY A 208 -16.66 6.49 -11.28
C GLY A 208 -16.80 4.99 -11.08
N ILE A 209 -15.73 4.30 -10.64
CA ILE A 209 -15.76 2.88 -10.30
C ILE A 209 -16.74 2.62 -9.15
N MET A 210 -16.67 3.41 -8.07
CA MET A 210 -17.60 3.25 -6.94
C MET A 210 -19.06 3.47 -7.34
N LEU A 211 -19.33 4.43 -8.23
CA LEU A 211 -20.68 4.63 -8.75
C LEU A 211 -21.13 3.48 -9.66
N TYR A 212 -20.24 2.88 -10.44
CA TYR A 212 -20.53 1.70 -11.24
C TYR A 212 -20.93 0.52 -10.33
N LEU A 213 -20.09 0.22 -9.32
CA LEU A 213 -20.38 -0.80 -8.31
C LEU A 213 -21.71 -0.55 -7.57
N LEU A 214 -22.09 0.72 -7.39
CA LEU A 214 -23.31 1.09 -6.67
C LEU A 214 -24.59 0.82 -7.47
N VAL A 215 -24.57 1.05 -8.78
CA VAL A 215 -25.82 1.14 -9.58
C VAL A 215 -25.88 0.22 -10.79
N ALA A 216 -24.74 -0.28 -11.27
CA ALA A 216 -24.61 -0.96 -12.56
C ALA A 216 -24.00 -2.37 -12.46
N ASP A 217 -23.43 -2.76 -11.32
CA ASP A 217 -22.75 -4.04 -11.15
C ASP A 217 -23.67 -5.22 -10.81
N GLY A 218 -24.99 -4.98 -10.74
CA GLY A 218 -25.99 -6.04 -10.56
C GLY A 218 -26.14 -6.57 -9.13
N GLU A 219 -25.40 -6.05 -8.16
CA GLU A 219 -25.43 -6.53 -6.77
C GLU A 219 -26.55 -5.88 -5.93
N GLU A 220 -27.34 -6.72 -5.26
CA GLU A 220 -28.40 -6.31 -4.33
C GLU A 220 -27.84 -5.97 -2.94
N SER A 221 -28.35 -4.91 -2.34
CA SER A 221 -27.92 -4.39 -1.03
C SER A 221 -26.40 -4.21 -0.94
N ALA A 222 -25.76 -3.74 -2.01
CA ALA A 222 -24.32 -3.56 -2.09
C ALA A 222 -23.85 -2.49 -1.09
N GLU A 223 -22.92 -2.87 -0.21
CA GLU A 223 -22.30 -1.97 0.75
C GLU A 223 -20.96 -1.50 0.21
N LEU A 224 -20.82 -0.19 0.01
CA LEU A 224 -19.62 0.40 -0.55
C LEU A 224 -18.99 1.37 0.43
N TYR A 225 -17.66 1.36 0.53
CA TYR A 225 -16.95 2.19 1.48
C TYR A 225 -15.77 2.97 0.91
N GLY A 226 -15.64 4.23 1.35
CA GLY A 226 -14.45 5.04 1.11
C GLY A 226 -13.54 4.97 2.32
N ALA A 227 -12.31 4.53 2.13
CA ALA A 227 -11.29 4.41 3.15
C ALA A 227 -10.07 5.27 2.81
N ALA A 228 -9.61 6.04 3.79
CA ALA A 228 -8.36 6.79 3.74
C ALA A 228 -7.82 6.95 5.16
N ARG A 229 -6.62 7.54 5.30
CA ARG A 229 -6.02 7.82 6.61
C ARG A 229 -6.97 8.58 7.54
N ASP A 230 -7.58 9.64 7.01
CA ASP A 230 -8.49 10.53 7.74
C ASP A 230 -9.81 10.66 6.97
N ARG A 231 -10.91 10.88 7.69
CA ARG A 231 -12.25 10.96 7.10
C ARG A 231 -12.37 12.05 6.03
N ASP A 232 -11.68 13.17 6.22
CA ASP A 232 -11.67 14.28 5.26
C ASP A 232 -11.00 13.90 3.92
N GLN A 233 -9.97 13.06 3.96
CA GLN A 233 -9.33 12.56 2.74
C GLN A 233 -10.26 11.58 2.02
N ALA A 234 -10.88 10.66 2.76
CA ALA A 234 -11.86 9.73 2.17
C ALA A 234 -13.09 10.47 1.62
N ALA A 235 -13.43 11.64 2.20
CA ALA A 235 -14.49 12.49 1.70
C ALA A 235 -14.19 13.09 0.31
N LEU A 236 -12.92 13.18 -0.13
CA LEU A 236 -12.60 13.75 -1.45
C LEU A 236 -13.17 12.91 -2.59
N VAL A 237 -12.99 11.58 -2.55
CA VAL A 237 -13.56 10.67 -3.55
C VAL A 237 -15.08 10.66 -3.46
N PHE A 238 -15.62 10.66 -2.24
CA PHE A 238 -17.07 10.74 -2.02
C PHE A 238 -17.66 12.03 -2.59
N ASP A 239 -17.04 13.18 -2.36
CA ASP A 239 -17.56 14.47 -2.80
C ASP A 239 -17.54 14.59 -4.32
N VAL A 240 -16.54 13.99 -4.98
CA VAL A 240 -16.54 13.83 -6.45
C VAL A 240 -17.71 12.95 -6.89
N ALA A 241 -17.90 11.77 -6.30
CA ALA A 241 -19.02 10.88 -6.64
C ALA A 241 -20.40 11.53 -6.41
N ALA A 242 -20.58 12.19 -5.27
CA ALA A 242 -21.79 12.92 -4.93
C ALA A 242 -22.07 14.04 -5.93
N GLN A 243 -21.04 14.76 -6.37
CA GLN A 243 -21.18 15.79 -7.39
C GLN A 243 -21.51 15.21 -8.77
N MET A 244 -20.93 14.07 -9.15
CA MET A 244 -21.31 13.35 -10.37
C MET A 244 -22.79 12.95 -10.34
N VAL A 245 -23.27 12.45 -9.19
CA VAL A 245 -24.68 12.09 -9.00
C VAL A 245 -25.60 13.31 -9.19
N ARG A 246 -25.27 14.44 -8.55
CA ARG A 246 -26.09 15.66 -8.65
C ARG A 246 -26.16 16.21 -10.07
N LEU A 247 -25.05 16.17 -10.80
CA LEU A 247 -24.96 16.72 -12.14
C LEU A 247 -25.50 15.78 -13.22
N SER A 248 -25.49 14.46 -12.99
CA SER A 248 -25.99 13.49 -13.96
C SER A 248 -27.53 13.48 -13.99
N PRO A 249 -28.17 13.69 -15.16
CA PRO A 249 -29.62 13.62 -15.27
C PRO A 249 -30.22 12.24 -14.96
N LYS A 250 -29.40 11.18 -15.09
CA LYS A 250 -29.81 9.79 -14.82
C LYS A 250 -29.66 9.44 -13.34
N LEU A 251 -28.54 9.82 -12.72
CA LEU A 251 -28.26 9.47 -11.32
C LEU A 251 -29.01 10.35 -10.34
N SER A 252 -29.19 11.64 -10.62
CA SER A 252 -29.88 12.58 -9.71
C SER A 252 -31.31 12.16 -9.38
N LYS A 253 -31.98 11.43 -10.28
CA LYS A 253 -33.34 10.89 -10.08
C LYS A 253 -33.38 9.57 -9.30
N ARG A 254 -32.24 8.87 -9.18
CA ARG A 254 -32.16 7.47 -8.73
C ARG A 254 -31.35 7.29 -7.44
N VAL A 255 -30.34 8.13 -7.25
CA VAL A 255 -29.40 8.07 -6.12
C VAL A 255 -29.65 9.27 -5.21
N GLN A 256 -29.97 8.98 -3.95
CA GLN A 256 -30.14 10.01 -2.93
C GLN A 256 -28.78 10.34 -2.30
N VAL A 257 -28.42 11.62 -2.32
CA VAL A 257 -27.22 12.13 -1.64
C VAL A 257 -27.60 12.56 -0.22
N LYS A 258 -26.92 12.02 0.79
CA LYS A 258 -27.05 12.37 2.21
C LYS A 258 -25.73 12.94 2.71
N ASP A 259 -25.55 14.25 2.57
CA ASP A 259 -24.29 14.93 2.88
C ASP A 259 -23.87 14.86 4.34
N ALA A 260 -24.82 14.98 5.27
CA ALA A 260 -24.55 15.00 6.71
C ALA A 260 -23.73 13.78 7.18
N ASN A 261 -24.04 12.61 6.62
CA ASN A 261 -23.36 11.35 6.97
C ASN A 261 -22.39 10.89 5.88
N LYS A 262 -22.15 11.72 4.85
CA LYS A 262 -21.37 11.39 3.65
C LYS A 262 -21.78 10.02 3.08
N ARG A 263 -23.07 9.91 2.71
CA ARG A 263 -23.68 8.67 2.19
C ARG A 263 -24.44 8.89 0.89
N LEU A 264 -24.24 8.02 -0.10
CA LEU A 264 -25.10 7.88 -1.28
C LEU A 264 -25.97 6.65 -1.10
N VAL A 265 -27.25 6.73 -1.47
CA VAL A 265 -28.19 5.62 -1.36
C VAL A 265 -28.86 5.38 -2.70
N TYR A 266 -28.69 4.19 -3.25
CA TYR A 266 -29.41 3.75 -4.44
C TYR A 266 -30.60 2.89 -4.00
N LYS A 267 -31.80 3.49 -4.06
CA LYS A 267 -32.99 2.89 -3.45
C LYS A 267 -33.46 1.60 -4.13
N ARG A 268 -33.18 1.44 -5.43
CA ARG A 268 -33.69 0.29 -6.21
C ARG A 268 -33.19 -1.03 -5.64
N THR A 269 -31.91 -1.10 -5.30
CA THR A 269 -31.26 -2.30 -4.78
C THR A 269 -30.95 -2.19 -3.29
N ASN A 270 -31.43 -1.12 -2.62
CA ASN A 270 -31.04 -0.78 -1.25
C ASN A 270 -29.50 -0.66 -1.02
N SER A 271 -28.73 -0.43 -2.09
CA SER A 271 -27.27 -0.28 -2.02
C SER A 271 -26.86 1.10 -1.50
N TYR A 272 -25.68 1.22 -0.91
CA TYR A 272 -25.17 2.51 -0.44
C TYR A 272 -23.66 2.63 -0.52
N TYR A 273 -23.18 3.87 -0.68
CA TYR A 273 -21.77 4.24 -0.59
C TYR A 273 -21.55 5.21 0.56
N GLN A 274 -20.62 4.90 1.48
CA GLN A 274 -20.36 5.70 2.67
C GLN A 274 -18.87 5.84 2.97
N VAL A 275 -18.47 7.00 3.49
CA VAL A 275 -17.10 7.20 4.01
C VAL A 275 -16.98 6.61 5.41
N ILE A 276 -15.99 5.74 5.63
CA ILE A 276 -15.65 5.20 6.94
C ILE A 276 -14.42 5.93 7.51
N ALA A 277 -14.44 6.23 8.80
CA ALA A 277 -13.27 6.72 9.53
C ALA A 277 -12.47 5.54 10.12
N ALA A 278 -11.14 5.68 10.20
CA ALA A 278 -10.24 4.60 10.61
C ALA A 278 -10.50 4.05 12.02
N ASP A 279 -11.13 4.83 12.91
CA ASP A 279 -11.52 4.47 14.27
C ASP A 279 -12.82 3.64 14.36
N ALA A 280 -13.66 3.67 13.32
CA ALA A 280 -14.90 2.90 13.25
C ALA A 280 -14.70 1.45 12.75
N GLN A 281 -13.45 1.02 12.50
CA GLN A 281 -13.12 -0.32 11.99
C GLN A 281 -13.64 -1.48 12.84
N GLY A 282 -13.61 -1.33 14.17
CA GLY A 282 -14.06 -2.39 15.09
C GLY A 282 -15.57 -2.63 15.08
N ALA A 283 -16.36 -1.75 14.46
CA ALA A 283 -17.82 -1.84 14.37
C ALA A 283 -18.32 -2.41 13.04
N LEU A 284 -17.41 -2.76 12.12
CA LEU A 284 -17.75 -3.24 10.78
C LEU A 284 -17.93 -4.77 10.81
N GLY A 285 -19.12 -5.23 11.19
CA GLY A 285 -19.62 -6.55 10.81
C GLY A 285 -20.07 -6.59 9.34
N SER A 286 -19.42 -5.81 8.47
CA SER A 286 -19.89 -5.53 7.11
C SER A 286 -19.22 -6.45 6.09
N ASN A 287 -20.00 -6.86 5.10
CA ASN A 287 -19.55 -7.61 3.93
C ASN A 287 -19.55 -6.67 2.71
N PRO A 288 -18.51 -5.83 2.56
CA PRO A 288 -18.47 -4.82 1.51
C PRO A 288 -18.40 -5.42 0.12
N HIS A 289 -19.26 -4.92 -0.76
CA HIS A 289 -19.19 -5.18 -2.20
C HIS A 289 -18.08 -4.36 -2.86
N GLY A 290 -17.70 -3.23 -2.27
CA GLY A 290 -16.66 -2.41 -2.87
C GLY A 290 -16.03 -1.41 -1.93
N VAL A 291 -14.74 -1.19 -2.13
CA VAL A 291 -13.93 -0.34 -1.27
C VAL A 291 -13.03 0.54 -2.13
N ALA A 292 -13.15 1.86 -1.98
CA ALA A 292 -12.19 2.81 -2.53
C ALA A 292 -11.17 3.16 -1.44
N ALA A 293 -9.93 2.71 -1.61
CA ALA A 293 -8.83 2.96 -0.70
C ALA A 293 -7.89 4.00 -1.32
N ASP A 294 -8.06 5.27 -0.96
CA ASP A 294 -7.29 6.38 -1.55
C ASP A 294 -6.08 6.78 -0.69
N GLU A 295 -5.05 7.28 -1.36
CA GLU A 295 -3.78 7.77 -0.80
C GLU A 295 -3.16 6.77 0.21
N ILE A 296 -2.98 5.50 -0.21
CA ILE A 296 -2.42 4.43 0.64
C ILE A 296 -1.08 4.82 1.28
N LEU A 297 -0.27 5.64 0.61
CA LEU A 297 0.99 6.18 1.16
C LEU A 297 0.83 6.89 2.51
N ALA A 298 -0.35 7.44 2.79
CA ALA A 298 -0.62 8.17 4.03
C ALA A 298 -1.06 7.25 5.18
N TRP A 299 -1.35 5.96 4.90
CA TRP A 299 -1.88 5.02 5.88
C TRP A 299 -0.79 4.60 6.87
N ARG A 300 -1.15 4.53 8.15
CA ARG A 300 -0.17 4.29 9.24
C ARG A 300 0.30 2.83 9.29
N ASN A 301 -0.62 1.89 9.09
CA ASN A 301 -0.39 0.46 9.25
C ASN A 301 -1.35 -0.35 8.37
N ARG A 302 -1.15 -1.66 8.35
CA ARG A 302 -1.89 -2.61 7.53
C ARG A 302 -3.29 -2.95 8.08
N SER A 303 -3.61 -2.62 9.34
CA SER A 303 -4.83 -3.11 9.98
C SER A 303 -6.11 -2.74 9.23
N MET A 304 -6.18 -1.51 8.69
CA MET A 304 -7.31 -1.07 7.86
C MET A 304 -7.46 -1.91 6.59
N TRP A 305 -6.33 -2.16 5.92
CA TRP A 305 -6.30 -2.95 4.69
C TRP A 305 -6.78 -4.37 4.95
N ASP A 306 -6.25 -5.01 5.99
CA ASP A 306 -6.59 -6.38 6.34
C ASP A 306 -8.05 -6.50 6.83
N ALA A 307 -8.56 -5.53 7.58
CA ALA A 307 -9.96 -5.51 8.01
C ALA A 307 -10.92 -5.42 6.81
N LEU A 308 -10.66 -4.49 5.87
CA LEU A 308 -11.47 -4.32 4.67
C LEU A 308 -11.40 -5.57 3.78
N ARG A 309 -10.19 -6.09 3.54
CA ARG A 309 -9.98 -7.29 2.73
C ARG A 309 -10.64 -8.53 3.33
N THR A 310 -10.55 -8.70 4.65
CA THR A 310 -11.17 -9.84 5.34
C THR A 310 -12.69 -9.75 5.30
N GLY A 311 -13.26 -8.55 5.47
CA GLY A 311 -14.71 -8.32 5.34
C GLY A 311 -15.24 -8.67 3.94
N MET A 312 -14.47 -8.35 2.89
CA MET A 312 -14.80 -8.75 1.51
C MET A 312 -14.67 -10.25 1.25
N GLY A 313 -13.94 -10.97 2.09
CA GLY A 313 -13.66 -12.41 1.92
C GLY A 313 -14.79 -13.33 2.33
N SER A 314 -15.91 -12.79 2.85
CA SER A 314 -17.08 -13.62 3.14
C SER A 314 -17.80 -14.00 1.84
N GLU A 315 -18.12 -15.29 1.68
CA GLU A 315 -18.69 -15.92 0.48
C GLU A 315 -20.06 -15.37 0.07
N ALA A 316 -20.63 -14.43 0.83
CA ALA A 316 -21.94 -13.86 0.57
C ALA A 316 -21.99 -12.81 -0.55
N ARG A 317 -20.86 -12.32 -1.09
CA ARG A 317 -20.83 -11.47 -2.30
C ARG A 317 -20.18 -12.17 -3.48
N THR A 318 -20.80 -12.04 -4.64
CA THR A 318 -20.38 -12.72 -5.88
C THR A 318 -19.11 -12.12 -6.49
N GLN A 319 -19.00 -10.78 -6.51
CA GLN A 319 -17.92 -10.08 -7.23
C GLN A 319 -17.42 -8.78 -6.53
N PRO A 320 -16.98 -8.85 -5.26
CA PRO A 320 -16.55 -7.67 -4.53
C PRO A 320 -15.24 -7.09 -5.10
N LEU A 321 -15.06 -5.76 -5.03
CA LEU A 321 -13.86 -5.08 -5.56
C LEU A 321 -13.28 -4.00 -4.63
N MET A 322 -12.01 -4.16 -4.28
CA MET A 322 -11.21 -3.16 -3.58
C MET A 322 -10.35 -2.43 -4.61
N VAL A 323 -10.59 -1.13 -4.82
CA VAL A 323 -9.73 -0.30 -5.67
C VAL A 323 -8.89 0.60 -4.79
N ALA A 324 -7.59 0.34 -4.80
CA ALA A 324 -6.58 1.10 -4.12
C ALA A 324 -5.89 2.04 -5.09
N ALA A 325 -5.80 3.33 -4.76
CA ALA A 325 -5.02 4.27 -5.53
C ALA A 325 -3.99 4.95 -4.65
N THR A 326 -2.77 5.10 -5.16
CA THR A 326 -1.71 5.79 -4.43
C THR A 326 -0.74 6.48 -5.38
N THR A 327 0.17 7.24 -4.78
CA THR A 327 1.35 7.83 -5.41
C THR A 327 2.58 7.29 -4.67
N ALA A 328 3.76 7.38 -5.26
CA ALA A 328 5.00 6.99 -4.61
C ALA A 328 5.24 7.74 -3.29
N GLY A 329 5.75 7.01 -2.29
CA GLY A 329 6.10 7.52 -0.97
C GLY A 329 7.61 7.78 -0.83
N ASP A 330 8.02 8.22 0.37
CA ASP A 330 9.42 8.50 0.69
C ASP A 330 10.03 7.66 1.83
N ASN A 331 9.21 6.79 2.42
CA ASN A 331 9.60 5.89 3.49
C ASN A 331 9.59 4.42 3.01
N PRO A 332 10.76 3.79 2.81
CA PRO A 332 10.87 2.39 2.39
C PRO A 332 10.29 1.39 3.39
N ASN A 333 10.19 1.76 4.67
CA ASN A 333 9.67 0.89 5.72
C ASN A 333 8.16 1.08 5.94
N SER A 334 7.50 1.87 5.09
CA SER A 334 6.06 2.10 5.18
C SER A 334 5.27 0.90 4.67
N PHE A 335 4.02 0.78 5.13
CA PHE A 335 3.07 -0.20 4.60
C PHE A 335 2.92 -0.08 3.08
N ALA A 336 2.82 1.16 2.57
CA ALA A 336 2.68 1.41 1.14
C ALA A 336 3.90 0.96 0.33
N ALA A 337 5.12 1.13 0.85
CA ALA A 337 6.33 0.64 0.18
C ALA A 337 6.37 -0.90 0.11
N ASN A 338 5.97 -1.58 1.18
CA ASN A 338 5.87 -3.05 1.17
C ASN A 338 4.82 -3.55 0.17
N MET A 339 3.67 -2.89 0.11
CA MET A 339 2.64 -3.20 -0.89
C MET A 339 3.13 -2.92 -2.30
N HIS A 340 3.76 -1.79 -2.55
CA HIS A 340 4.34 -1.44 -3.84
C HIS A 340 5.30 -2.52 -4.36
N ASN A 341 6.26 -2.97 -3.54
CA ASN A 341 7.19 -4.03 -3.91
C ASN A 341 6.46 -5.34 -4.26
N GLU A 342 5.36 -5.64 -3.59
CA GLU A 342 4.56 -6.83 -3.90
C GLU A 342 3.77 -6.67 -5.20
N MET A 343 3.22 -5.48 -5.44
CA MET A 343 2.50 -5.15 -6.68
C MET A 343 3.43 -5.12 -7.89
N GLU A 344 4.69 -4.66 -7.74
CA GLU A 344 5.71 -4.75 -8.79
C GLU A 344 5.93 -6.20 -9.20
N ARG A 345 6.14 -7.10 -8.23
CA ARG A 345 6.31 -8.53 -8.51
C ARG A 345 5.06 -9.18 -9.12
N ILE A 346 3.86 -8.72 -8.78
CA ILE A 346 2.62 -9.20 -9.40
C ILE A 346 2.48 -8.64 -10.83
N GLN A 347 2.93 -7.41 -11.09
CA GLN A 347 2.93 -6.86 -12.44
C GLN A 347 3.92 -7.62 -13.35
N ASP A 348 5.08 -8.02 -12.82
CA ASP A 348 6.07 -8.83 -13.53
C ASP A 348 5.61 -10.28 -13.74
N ASP A 349 4.94 -10.86 -12.73
CA ASP A 349 4.38 -12.21 -12.78
C ASP A 349 2.93 -12.22 -12.22
N PRO A 350 1.93 -12.01 -13.11
CA PRO A 350 0.51 -11.99 -12.71
C PRO A 350 0.00 -13.32 -12.15
N SER A 351 0.69 -14.44 -12.39
CA SER A 351 0.28 -15.76 -11.90
C SER A 351 0.40 -15.88 -10.37
N ARG A 352 1.23 -15.03 -9.73
CA ARG A 352 1.41 -14.99 -8.27
C ARG A 352 0.13 -14.63 -7.54
N ALA A 353 -0.70 -13.77 -8.14
CA ALA A 353 -1.97 -13.34 -7.58
C ALA A 353 -2.97 -12.99 -8.69
N PRO A 354 -3.58 -13.98 -9.37
CA PRO A 354 -4.43 -13.75 -10.55
C PRO A 354 -5.68 -12.91 -10.29
N HIS A 355 -6.05 -12.75 -9.01
CA HIS A 355 -7.20 -11.96 -8.54
C HIS A 355 -6.83 -10.49 -8.26
N ILE A 356 -5.56 -10.09 -8.44
CA ILE A 356 -5.06 -8.73 -8.22
C ILE A 356 -4.72 -8.11 -9.57
N PHE A 357 -5.33 -6.97 -9.84
CA PHE A 357 -5.02 -6.10 -10.96
C PHE A 357 -3.99 -5.05 -10.52
N THR A 358 -2.91 -4.88 -11.28
CA THR A 358 -1.87 -3.88 -11.03
C THR A 358 -1.76 -2.92 -12.20
N PHE A 359 -1.71 -1.63 -11.89
CA PHE A 359 -1.44 -0.57 -12.85
C PHE A 359 -0.39 0.38 -12.26
N LEU A 360 0.89 0.02 -12.44
CA LEU A 360 2.02 0.79 -11.94
C LEU A 360 2.62 1.64 -13.05
N ARG A 361 2.55 2.97 -12.88
CA ARG A 361 3.19 3.96 -13.74
C ARG A 361 4.25 4.72 -12.94
N ASN A 362 5.28 3.99 -12.53
CA ASN A 362 6.43 4.52 -11.81
C ASN A 362 7.58 4.65 -12.80
N THR A 363 8.13 5.85 -12.95
CA THR A 363 9.31 6.03 -13.80
C THR A 363 10.48 5.25 -13.20
N PRO A 364 11.31 4.54 -14.00
CA PRO A 364 12.49 3.85 -13.48
C PRO A 364 13.34 4.75 -12.59
N GLN A 365 13.89 4.20 -11.50
CA GLN A 365 14.57 5.00 -10.47
C GLN A 365 15.87 5.65 -10.96
N ASP A 366 16.51 5.04 -11.95
CA ASP A 366 17.73 5.48 -12.63
C ASP A 366 17.47 6.41 -13.82
N ALA A 367 16.21 6.58 -14.24
CA ALA A 367 15.84 7.45 -15.33
C ALA A 367 16.18 8.92 -15.02
N ASP A 368 16.66 9.64 -16.04
CA ASP A 368 16.88 11.08 -15.95
C ASP A 368 15.53 11.78 -15.72
N PRO A 369 15.35 12.47 -14.57
CA PRO A 369 14.11 13.17 -14.27
C PRO A 369 13.82 14.33 -15.23
N TRP A 370 14.83 14.82 -15.94
CA TRP A 370 14.71 15.98 -16.83
C TRP A 370 14.41 15.60 -18.28
N ASP A 371 14.46 14.31 -18.62
CA ASP A 371 14.06 13.84 -19.94
C ASP A 371 12.52 13.75 -20.03
N GLU A 372 11.93 14.62 -20.85
CA GLU A 372 10.48 14.70 -21.05
C GLU A 372 9.86 13.39 -21.56
N LYS A 373 10.65 12.52 -22.20
CA LYS A 373 10.18 11.20 -22.65
C LYS A 373 9.67 10.36 -21.50
N HIS A 374 10.32 10.45 -20.34
CA HIS A 374 9.95 9.69 -19.15
C HIS A 374 8.67 10.24 -18.48
N TRP A 375 8.36 11.52 -18.66
CA TRP A 375 7.22 12.15 -17.98
C TRP A 375 5.88 11.55 -18.37
N LYS A 376 5.73 11.14 -19.64
CA LYS A 376 4.49 10.52 -20.13
C LYS A 376 4.25 9.13 -19.55
N HIS A 377 5.31 8.44 -19.12
CA HIS A 377 5.19 7.13 -18.48
C HIS A 377 4.43 7.25 -17.15
N ALA A 378 4.87 8.13 -16.25
CA ALA A 378 4.21 8.36 -14.96
C ALA A 378 2.92 9.21 -15.06
N ASN A 379 2.74 9.92 -16.18
CA ASN A 379 1.63 10.83 -16.41
C ASN A 379 1.00 10.59 -17.79
N PRO A 380 0.18 9.53 -17.93
CA PRO A 380 -0.49 9.25 -19.20
C PRO A 380 -1.48 10.35 -19.61
N ALA A 381 -1.91 11.21 -18.67
CA ALA A 381 -2.74 12.39 -18.94
C ALA A 381 -1.97 13.58 -19.55
N LEU A 382 -0.64 13.51 -19.65
CA LEU A 382 0.21 14.59 -20.12
C LEU A 382 -0.08 14.92 -21.59
N GLY A 383 -0.42 16.18 -21.84
CA GLY A 383 -0.81 16.67 -23.17
C GLY A 383 -2.32 16.63 -23.43
N ASP A 384 -3.11 16.01 -22.55
CA ASP A 384 -4.58 16.06 -22.60
C ASP A 384 -5.12 17.05 -21.55
N PHE A 385 -5.43 16.57 -20.34
CA PHE A 385 -5.88 17.41 -19.24
C PHE A 385 -4.75 17.79 -18.27
N LEU A 386 -3.58 17.17 -18.37
CA LEU A 386 -2.38 17.60 -17.67
C LEU A 386 -1.48 18.44 -18.60
N SER A 387 -1.18 19.68 -18.19
CA SER A 387 -0.43 20.64 -19.01
C SER A 387 1.07 20.34 -19.03
N LEU A 388 1.60 20.11 -20.23
CA LEU A 388 3.04 19.97 -20.45
C LEU A 388 3.81 21.25 -20.11
N LYS A 389 3.22 22.43 -20.39
CA LYS A 389 3.83 23.72 -20.06
C LYS A 389 4.09 23.85 -18.57
N SER A 390 3.07 23.59 -17.74
CA SER A 390 3.19 23.64 -16.28
C SER A 390 4.18 22.59 -15.75
N MET A 391 4.26 21.43 -16.39
CA MET A 391 5.24 20.40 -16.00
C MET A 391 6.69 20.83 -16.31
N ARG A 392 6.93 21.51 -17.44
CA ARG A 392 8.23 22.10 -17.77
C ARG A 392 8.64 23.20 -16.79
N GLU A 393 7.70 24.06 -16.40
CA GLU A 393 7.93 25.12 -15.41
C GLU A 393 8.32 24.51 -14.04
N GLU A 394 7.55 23.54 -13.55
CA GLU A 394 7.86 22.81 -12.31
C GLU A 394 9.21 22.06 -12.38
N ALA A 395 9.56 21.49 -13.53
CA ALA A 395 10.85 20.82 -13.74
C ALA A 395 12.02 21.82 -13.68
N LEU A 396 11.86 23.02 -14.24
CA LEU A 396 12.89 24.06 -14.21
C LEU A 396 13.15 24.56 -12.78
N GLU A 397 12.08 24.78 -12.01
CA GLU A 397 12.16 25.15 -10.59
C GLU A 397 12.85 24.04 -9.79
N ALA A 398 12.45 22.79 -10.02
CA ALA A 398 12.99 21.62 -9.35
C ALA A 398 14.49 21.37 -9.64
N ARG A 399 14.99 21.75 -10.81
CA ARG A 399 16.38 21.50 -11.21
C ARG A 399 17.41 22.22 -10.34
N ASN A 400 17.02 23.34 -9.74
CA ASN A 400 17.92 24.19 -8.96
C ASN A 400 17.71 24.09 -7.43
N ASP A 401 16.67 23.39 -6.98
CA ASP A 401 16.34 23.21 -5.56
C ASP A 401 16.23 21.71 -5.22
N PRO A 402 17.12 21.15 -4.38
CA PRO A 402 17.07 19.75 -3.96
C PRO A 402 15.73 19.30 -3.34
N THR A 403 15.02 20.21 -2.67
CA THR A 403 13.71 19.92 -2.06
C THR A 403 12.63 19.79 -3.14
N ALA A 404 12.63 20.73 -4.08
CA ALA A 404 11.74 20.69 -5.24
C ALA A 404 12.07 19.53 -6.19
N GLU A 405 13.35 19.16 -6.37
CA GLU A 405 13.74 17.94 -7.10
C GLU A 405 13.12 16.69 -6.47
N LYS A 406 13.22 16.53 -5.14
CA LYS A 406 12.60 15.41 -4.43
C LYS A 406 11.09 15.37 -4.66
N ALA A 407 10.42 16.51 -4.51
CA ALA A 407 8.98 16.60 -4.72
C ALA A 407 8.57 16.32 -6.18
N PHE A 408 9.36 16.77 -7.15
CA PHE A 408 9.13 16.51 -8.57
C PHE A 408 9.27 15.01 -8.88
N ARG A 409 10.37 14.38 -8.45
CA ARG A 409 10.56 12.93 -8.61
C ARG A 409 9.42 12.13 -7.97
N GLN A 410 9.04 12.47 -6.74
CA GLN A 410 7.98 11.77 -6.04
C GLN A 410 6.61 11.95 -6.71
N PHE A 411 6.17 13.18 -6.94
CA PHE A 411 4.78 13.46 -7.30
C PHE A 411 4.54 13.56 -8.80
N ARG A 412 5.57 13.89 -9.60
CA ARG A 412 5.48 13.96 -11.06
C ARG A 412 6.01 12.71 -11.72
N LEU A 413 7.16 12.18 -11.29
CA LEU A 413 7.71 10.96 -11.89
C LEU A 413 7.24 9.67 -11.21
N ASN A 414 6.49 9.81 -10.12
CA ASN A 414 5.98 8.69 -9.33
C ASN A 414 7.11 7.75 -8.86
N GLN A 415 8.27 8.33 -8.51
CA GLN A 415 9.45 7.62 -8.03
C GLN A 415 9.45 7.53 -6.50
N TRP A 416 9.78 6.36 -5.96
CA TRP A 416 10.02 6.18 -4.53
C TRP A 416 11.38 6.79 -4.15
N VAL A 417 11.37 7.96 -3.53
CA VAL A 417 12.58 8.74 -3.18
C VAL A 417 12.85 8.69 -1.69
N ARG A 418 14.09 8.44 -1.26
CA ARG A 418 14.40 8.42 0.18
C ARG A 418 14.26 9.81 0.81
N ALA A 419 13.88 9.84 2.09
CA ALA A 419 13.64 11.08 2.83
C ALA A 419 14.85 12.04 2.92
N ALA A 420 16.08 11.53 2.80
CA ALA A 420 17.30 12.33 2.95
C ALA A 420 17.50 13.30 1.78
N THR A 421 17.27 14.58 2.03
CA THR A 421 17.60 15.66 1.09
C THR A 421 19.11 15.88 1.08
N ARG A 422 19.71 15.88 -0.10
CA ARG A 422 21.12 16.25 -0.28
C ARG A 422 21.23 17.77 -0.24
N TRP A 423 22.24 18.31 0.44
CA TRP A 423 22.48 19.75 0.47
C TRP A 423 22.85 20.31 -0.90
N MET A 424 23.51 19.50 -1.75
CA MET A 424 23.98 19.91 -3.07
C MET A 424 23.34 19.04 -4.17
N PRO A 425 22.82 19.66 -5.25
CA PRO A 425 22.34 18.94 -6.43
C PRO A 425 23.40 18.02 -7.03
N MET A 426 22.99 16.85 -7.54
CA MET A 426 23.93 15.88 -8.11
C MET A 426 24.70 16.39 -9.34
N PRO A 427 24.10 17.16 -10.28
CA PRO A 427 24.86 17.72 -11.39
C PRO A 427 26.00 18.64 -10.91
N LEU A 428 25.76 19.43 -9.85
CA LEU A 428 26.80 20.27 -9.25
C LEU A 428 27.86 19.44 -8.51
N TYR A 429 27.45 18.37 -7.82
CA TYR A 429 28.38 17.43 -7.20
C TYR A 429 29.30 16.77 -8.22
N VAL A 430 28.74 16.24 -9.32
CA VAL A 430 29.51 15.61 -10.40
C VAL A 430 30.39 16.64 -11.11
N ALA A 431 29.91 17.85 -11.35
CA ALA A 431 30.73 18.93 -11.92
C ALA A 431 31.85 19.39 -10.97
N SER A 432 31.65 19.26 -9.66
CA SER A 432 32.67 19.53 -8.63
C SER A 432 33.62 18.34 -8.42
N ALA A 433 33.32 17.18 -8.99
CA ALA A 433 34.18 16.02 -8.93
C ALA A 433 35.35 16.22 -9.92
N GLY A 434 36.49 16.67 -9.39
CA GLY A 434 37.72 16.88 -10.13
C GLY A 434 38.95 16.69 -9.25
N SER A 435 40.12 16.64 -9.87
CA SER A 435 41.40 16.63 -9.13
C SER A 435 41.57 17.91 -8.32
N CYS A 436 42.40 17.85 -7.27
CA CYS A 436 42.74 19.00 -6.43
C CYS A 436 43.01 20.22 -7.31
N GLY A 437 42.25 21.29 -7.08
CA GLY A 437 42.45 22.56 -7.79
C GLY A 437 43.90 23.05 -7.67
N PRO A 438 44.33 23.96 -8.56
CA PRO A 438 45.70 24.46 -8.58
C PRO A 438 46.12 24.93 -7.18
N HIS A 439 47.33 24.55 -6.76
CA HIS A 439 47.88 24.97 -5.48
C HIS A 439 47.72 26.49 -5.34
N PRO A 440 47.17 26.99 -4.22
CA PRO A 440 46.92 28.41 -4.06
C PRO A 440 48.23 29.19 -4.22
N THR A 441 48.24 30.15 -5.15
CA THR A 441 49.37 31.03 -5.41
C THR A 441 49.75 31.78 -4.14
N LYS A 442 51.06 31.92 -3.87
CA LYS A 442 51.59 32.65 -2.71
C LYS A 442 50.95 34.06 -2.68
N GLY A 443 50.15 34.36 -1.65
CA GLY A 443 49.51 35.66 -1.44
C GLY A 443 47.98 35.67 -1.38
N ALA A 444 47.29 34.57 -1.71
CA ALA A 444 45.84 34.51 -1.57
C ALA A 444 45.41 34.46 -0.08
N PRO A 445 44.42 35.25 0.36
CA PRO A 445 43.88 35.17 1.71
C PRO A 445 43.32 33.76 1.96
N ARG A 446 43.82 33.08 3.01
CA ARG A 446 43.39 31.72 3.37
C ARG A 446 42.33 31.78 4.44
N CYS A 447 41.13 31.30 4.13
CA CYS A 447 40.13 30.95 5.14
C CYS A 447 40.39 29.52 5.62
N SER A 448 40.94 29.36 6.83
CA SER A 448 41.09 28.04 7.45
C SER A 448 39.87 27.72 8.32
N GLY A 449 39.01 26.83 7.84
CA GLY A 449 37.98 26.21 8.67
C GLY A 449 38.57 24.99 9.39
N ALA A 450 38.79 25.09 10.70
CA ALA A 450 39.15 23.93 11.51
C ALA A 450 37.88 23.14 11.84
N GLN A 451 37.72 21.94 11.27
CA GLN A 451 36.76 20.97 11.80
C GLN A 451 37.41 20.27 13.02
N PRO A 452 36.82 20.32 14.22
CA PRO A 452 37.35 19.58 15.36
C PRO A 452 37.14 18.08 15.10
N THR A 453 38.20 17.40 14.64
CA THR A 453 38.20 15.94 14.52
C THR A 453 38.29 15.33 15.90
N ALA A 454 37.23 14.68 16.37
CA ALA A 454 37.37 13.66 17.41
C ALA A 454 38.38 12.62 16.91
N ALA A 455 39.40 12.35 17.72
CA ALA A 455 40.61 11.66 17.35
C ALA A 455 40.35 10.30 16.66
N TRP A 456 40.62 10.24 15.36
CA TRP A 456 40.98 9.01 14.69
C TRP A 456 42.50 8.96 14.61
N THR A 457 43.12 8.17 15.48
CA THR A 457 44.57 7.91 15.45
C THR A 457 44.89 7.11 14.19
N CYS A 458 45.49 7.77 13.20
CA CYS A 458 46.14 7.13 12.07
C CYS A 458 47.44 6.45 12.56
N PRO A 459 47.71 5.17 12.25
CA PRO A 459 48.96 4.53 12.65
C PRO A 459 50.12 5.18 11.91
N ARG A 460 51.08 5.76 12.63
CA ARG A 460 52.30 6.32 12.04
C ARG A 460 53.13 5.19 11.42
N SER A 461 53.32 5.22 10.10
CA SER A 461 54.47 4.57 9.48
C SER A 461 55.73 5.38 9.81
N SER A 462 56.73 4.67 10.31
CA SER A 462 58.04 5.20 10.68
C SER A 462 58.83 5.60 9.43
N THR A 463 59.10 6.88 9.26
CA THR A 463 60.37 7.34 8.66
C THR A 463 60.60 8.80 9.00
N SER A 464 61.71 9.03 9.70
CA SER A 464 62.22 10.29 10.21
C SER A 464 62.90 11.13 9.12
N LEU A 465 62.60 12.44 9.08
CA LEU A 465 63.55 13.47 8.64
C LEU A 465 63.39 14.72 9.53
N PRO A 466 64.48 15.30 10.08
CA PRO A 466 64.41 16.43 11.01
C PRO A 466 64.65 17.77 10.30
N GLY A 467 63.98 18.82 10.77
CA GLY A 467 64.44 20.20 10.56
C GLY A 467 63.35 21.21 10.24
N ALA A 468 62.89 21.93 11.28
CA ALA A 468 62.70 23.39 11.32
C ALA A 468 61.69 23.75 12.42
N SER A 469 62.18 24.36 13.50
CA SER A 469 61.41 24.93 14.59
C SER A 469 60.73 26.24 14.13
N CYS A 470 59.43 26.39 14.42
CA CYS A 470 58.72 27.65 14.22
C CYS A 470 58.38 28.26 15.59
N SER A 471 59.01 29.39 15.91
CA SER A 471 58.83 30.15 17.15
C SER A 471 57.51 30.93 17.14
N ASN A 472 56.70 30.75 18.19
CA ASN A 472 55.52 31.55 18.51
C ASN A 472 55.89 33.04 18.72
N ARG A 473 55.31 33.96 17.93
CA ARG A 473 55.11 35.35 18.34
C ARG A 473 53.63 35.71 18.26
N ARG A 474 53.07 36.00 19.43
CA ARG A 474 51.75 36.63 19.63
C ARG A 474 51.80 38.06 19.11
N ASN A 475 50.76 38.51 18.41
CA ASN A 475 50.54 39.93 18.11
C ASN A 475 49.37 40.45 18.95
N PRO A 476 49.44 41.67 19.53
CA PRO A 476 48.43 42.19 20.44
C PRO A 476 47.28 42.90 19.72
N ALA A 477 46.19 43.09 20.46
CA ALA A 477 44.92 43.67 20.06
C ALA A 477 45.01 45.13 19.57
N HIS A 478 44.17 45.47 18.59
CA HIS A 478 43.81 46.85 18.23
C HIS A 478 42.62 47.33 19.10
N PRO A 479 42.60 48.60 19.54
CA PRO A 479 41.41 49.20 20.14
C PRO A 479 40.51 49.86 19.08
N SER A 480 39.25 49.95 19.47
CA SER A 480 38.10 50.55 18.79
C SER A 480 38.21 52.07 18.56
N MET A 481 37.71 52.51 17.41
CA MET A 481 36.85 53.69 17.23
C MET A 481 35.98 53.49 15.98
#